data_AF-A0A836HWH5-F1
#
_entry.id   AF-A0A836HWH5-F1
#
_cell.length_a   1.000
_cell.length_b   1.000
_cell.length_c   1.000
_cell.angle_alpha   90.00
_cell.angle_beta   90.00
_cell.angle_gamma   90.00
#
_symmetry.space_group_name_H-M   'P 1'
#
loop_
_entity.id
_entity.type
_entity.pdbx_description
1 polymer ?
#
loop_
_entity_poly.entity_id
_entity_poly.type
_entity_poly.pdbx_seq_one_letter_code
_entity_poly.pdbx_strand_id
1 'polypeptide(L)'
;MLLCTRGAVFYGSVWTAGDFFAQFYSAHKEAAIRRARGEGRARPRPSAADMFSMLDKERLGQNALFGLIAGFAIGYYEHFLPRIFGTLRRHATPCLCALGLQQLALTPLLLWSYFNAMTAARGGLSDPSFMSAHSFGAHQRHDVASVEKHILRDVMPYPLLLSWGVYTPLFIAAYIGPFRAYTFFSGCLFVPWCGLLSYTQTNDIL
;
A
#
# COMPACT_ATOMS: atom_id res chain seq x y z
N MET A 1 19.37 14.99 4.24
CA MET A 1 19.44 13.78 5.08
C MET A 1 18.31 13.71 6.10
N LEU A 2 18.17 14.69 7.00
CA LEU A 2 17.08 14.74 8.01
C LEU A 2 15.65 14.64 7.45
N LEU A 3 15.35 15.26 6.29
CA LEU A 3 14.05 15.14 5.62
C LEU A 3 13.77 13.71 5.13
N CYS A 4 14.76 13.06 4.52
CA CYS A 4 14.65 11.67 4.05
C CYS A 4 14.42 10.70 5.21
N THR A 5 15.06 10.93 6.36
CA THR A 5 14.89 10.09 7.56
C THR A 5 13.48 10.24 8.16
N ARG A 6 12.95 11.47 8.25
CA ARG A 6 11.57 11.69 8.73
C ARG A 6 10.53 11.10 7.78
N GLY A 7 10.75 11.23 6.48
CA GLY A 7 9.95 10.58 5.45
C GLY A 7 9.97 9.06 5.60
N ALA A 8 11.16 8.44 5.69
CA ALA A 8 11.31 7.00 5.89
C ALA A 8 10.51 6.51 7.10
N VAL A 9 10.66 7.14 8.27
CA VAL A 9 9.92 6.76 9.49
C VAL A 9 8.41 6.89 9.30
N PHE A 10 7.94 7.99 8.68
CA PHE A 10 6.53 8.18 8.38
C PHE A 10 5.99 7.07 7.47
N TYR A 11 6.66 6.80 6.35
CA TYR A 11 6.24 5.77 5.42
C TYR A 11 6.30 4.37 6.04
N GLY A 12 7.38 4.02 6.76
CA GLY A 12 7.44 2.78 7.54
C GLY A 12 6.25 2.63 8.49
N SER A 13 5.85 3.71 9.16
CA SER A 13 4.71 3.71 10.07
C SER A 13 3.37 3.51 9.37
N VAL A 14 3.09 4.24 8.28
CA VAL A 14 1.79 4.13 7.58
C VAL A 14 1.64 2.81 6.84
N TRP A 15 2.72 2.23 6.30
CA TRP A 15 2.71 0.91 5.71
C TRP A 15 2.42 -0.18 6.76
N THR A 16 3.06 -0.10 7.92
CA THR A 16 2.81 -1.02 9.04
C THR A 16 1.39 -0.88 9.57
N ALA A 17 0.92 0.35 9.79
CA ALA A 17 -0.43 0.61 10.26
C ALA A 17 -1.49 0.14 9.25
N GLY A 18 -1.28 0.39 7.96
CA GLY A 18 -2.15 -0.10 6.90
C GLY A 18 -2.27 -1.62 6.92
N ASP A 19 -1.14 -2.34 6.97
CA ASP A 19 -1.11 -3.80 7.03
C ASP A 19 -1.79 -4.33 8.31
N PHE A 20 -1.54 -3.71 9.46
CA PHE A 20 -2.23 -4.02 10.71
C PHE A 20 -3.75 -3.92 10.55
N PHE A 21 -4.26 -2.82 9.98
CA PHE A 21 -5.70 -2.65 9.77
C PHE A 21 -6.25 -3.64 8.74
N ALA A 22 -5.48 -4.00 7.71
CA ALA A 22 -5.88 -5.00 6.72
C ALA A 22 -6.05 -6.39 7.36
N GLN A 23 -5.05 -6.84 8.14
CA GLN A 23 -5.11 -8.10 8.88
C GLN A 23 -6.21 -8.09 9.93
N PHE A 24 -6.37 -6.97 10.64
CA PHE A 24 -7.43 -6.82 11.63
C PHE A 24 -8.82 -6.87 10.97
N TYR A 25 -8.99 -6.22 9.82
CA TYR A 25 -10.23 -6.25 9.06
C TYR A 25 -10.55 -7.65 8.54
N SER A 26 -9.59 -8.37 7.94
CA SER A 26 -9.83 -9.72 7.43
C SER A 26 -10.26 -10.68 8.55
N ALA A 27 -9.61 -10.61 9.72
CA ALA A 27 -9.98 -11.40 10.90
C ALA A 27 -11.40 -11.12 11.42
N HIS A 28 -11.93 -9.91 11.20
CA HIS A 28 -13.23 -9.49 11.74
C HIS A 28 -14.36 -9.45 10.71
N LYS A 29 -14.04 -9.50 9.40
CA LYS A 29 -15.02 -9.44 8.32
C LYS A 29 -16.05 -10.55 8.42
N GLU A 30 -15.62 -11.80 8.62
CA GLU A 30 -16.54 -12.93 8.77
C GLU A 30 -17.43 -12.79 10.00
N ALA A 31 -16.85 -12.40 11.14
CA ALA A 31 -17.62 -12.19 12.36
C ALA A 31 -18.65 -11.06 12.21
N ALA A 32 -18.35 -10.01 11.46
CA ALA A 32 -19.28 -8.93 11.16
C ALA A 32 -20.40 -9.40 10.23
N ILE A 33 -20.08 -10.17 9.18
CA ILE A 33 -21.05 -10.74 8.24
C ILE A 33 -22.03 -11.69 8.97
N ARG A 34 -21.53 -12.56 9.84
CA ARG A 34 -22.37 -13.48 10.63
C ARG A 34 -23.33 -12.73 11.56
N ARG A 35 -22.86 -11.65 12.21
CA ARG A 35 -23.74 -10.78 13.01
C ARG A 35 -24.82 -10.10 12.17
N ALA A 36 -24.48 -9.61 10.99
CA ALA A 36 -25.45 -9.02 10.06
C ALA A 36 -26.50 -10.05 9.59
N ARG A 37 -26.14 -11.33 9.52
CA ARG A 37 -27.03 -12.46 9.21
C ARG A 37 -27.81 -12.99 10.43
N GLY A 38 -27.64 -12.39 11.61
CA GLY A 38 -28.31 -12.83 12.83
C GLY A 38 -27.77 -14.13 13.43
N GLU A 39 -26.62 -14.63 12.95
CA GLU A 39 -25.99 -15.84 13.50
C GLU A 39 -25.36 -15.53 14.86
N GLY A 40 -25.78 -16.28 15.88
CA GLY A 40 -25.27 -16.18 17.25
C GLY A 40 -23.76 -16.49 17.33
N ARG A 41 -23.06 -15.81 18.24
CA ARG A 41 -21.62 -15.96 18.40
C ARG A 41 -21.31 -17.31 19.07
N ALA A 42 -20.78 -18.28 18.32
CA ALA A 42 -20.47 -19.62 18.84
C ALA A 42 -19.31 -19.69 19.84
N ARG A 43 -18.49 -18.62 19.97
CA ARG A 43 -17.30 -18.58 20.83
C ARG A 43 -17.17 -17.26 21.59
N PRO A 44 -16.52 -17.25 22.77
CA PRO A 44 -16.22 -16.04 23.52
C PRO A 44 -15.40 -15.05 22.69
N ARG A 45 -15.53 -13.76 22.99
CA ARG A 45 -14.76 -12.70 22.32
C ARG A 45 -13.27 -12.92 22.63
N PRO A 46 -12.39 -13.03 21.61
CA PRO A 46 -10.96 -13.10 21.86
C PRO A 46 -10.53 -11.86 22.66
N SER A 47 -9.60 -12.05 23.60
CA SER A 47 -9.01 -10.93 24.32
C SER A 47 -8.15 -10.08 23.36
N ALA A 48 -7.81 -8.85 23.77
CA ALA A 48 -6.90 -8.03 22.97
C ALA A 48 -5.53 -8.73 22.75
N ALA A 49 -5.05 -9.47 23.75
CA ALA A 49 -3.83 -10.26 23.64
C ALA A 49 -3.95 -11.38 22.60
N ASP A 50 -5.09 -12.08 22.57
CA ASP A 50 -5.37 -13.11 21.57
C ASP A 50 -5.41 -12.50 20.16
N MET A 51 -6.05 -11.33 20.00
CA MET A 51 -6.08 -10.62 18.72
C MET A 51 -4.69 -10.20 18.24
N PHE A 52 -3.83 -9.72 19.14
CA PHE A 52 -2.44 -9.40 18.79
C PHE A 52 -1.60 -10.62 18.45
N SER A 53 -1.93 -11.78 19.02
CA SER A 53 -1.26 -13.05 18.70
C SER A 53 -1.68 -13.61 17.34
N MET A 54 -2.86 -13.24 16.84
CA MET A 54 -3.38 -13.62 15.52
C MET A 54 -2.79 -12.80 14.37
N LEU A 55 -2.04 -11.74 14.67
CA LEU A 55 -1.36 -10.94 13.65
C LEU A 55 -0.11 -11.66 13.15
N ASP A 56 0.06 -11.66 11.83
CA ASP A 56 1.31 -12.03 11.19
C ASP A 56 2.33 -10.90 11.38
N LYS A 57 3.16 -11.07 12.40
CA LYS A 57 4.20 -10.11 12.80
C LYS A 57 5.34 -10.04 11.78
N GLU A 58 5.63 -11.15 11.10
CA GLU A 58 6.67 -11.19 10.08
C GLU A 58 6.25 -10.32 8.89
N ARG A 59 5.01 -10.50 8.44
CA ARG A 59 4.40 -9.67 7.41
C ARG A 59 4.35 -8.20 7.78
N LEU A 60 4.03 -7.86 9.04
CA LEU A 60 4.10 -6.48 9.52
C LEU A 60 5.52 -5.92 9.39
N GLY A 61 6.54 -6.71 9.75
CA GLY A 61 7.95 -6.36 9.60
C GLY A 61 8.37 -6.16 8.14
N GLN A 62 7.93 -7.02 7.23
CA GLN A 62 8.18 -6.89 5.79
C GLN A 62 7.58 -5.59 5.22
N ASN A 63 6.33 -5.26 5.57
CA ASN A 63 5.70 -4.00 5.15
C ASN A 63 6.39 -2.78 5.78
N ALA A 64 6.80 -2.86 7.04
CA ALA A 64 7.55 -1.80 7.70
C ALA A 64 8.87 -1.52 6.96
N LEU A 65 9.62 -2.57 6.62
CA LEU A 65 10.88 -2.47 5.89
C LEU A 65 10.67 -1.86 4.49
N PHE A 66 9.65 -2.34 3.76
CA PHE A 66 9.29 -1.74 2.48
C PHE A 66 8.94 -0.26 2.62
N GLY A 67 8.14 0.10 3.62
CA GLY A 67 7.77 1.49 3.88
C GLY A 67 8.97 2.39 4.21
N LEU A 68 9.96 1.88 4.95
CA LEU A 68 11.21 2.61 5.21
C LEU A 68 11.98 2.89 3.92
N ILE A 69 12.14 1.87 3.06
CA ILE A 69 12.86 1.99 1.77
C ILE A 69 12.11 2.92 0.83
N ALA A 70 10.80 2.71 0.67
CA ALA A 70 9.94 3.55 -0.15
C ALA A 70 9.96 5.00 0.34
N GLY A 71 9.90 5.24 1.65
CA GLY A 71 9.95 6.58 2.21
C GLY A 71 11.27 7.30 1.99
N PHE A 72 12.38 6.56 1.92
CA PHE A 72 13.65 7.13 1.51
C PHE A 72 13.59 7.57 0.04
N ALA A 73 13.14 6.70 -0.87
CA ALA A 73 13.01 7.01 -2.29
C ALA A 73 12.05 8.19 -2.56
N ILE A 74 10.88 8.19 -1.91
CA ILE A 74 9.89 9.27 -2.00
C ILE A 74 10.47 10.57 -1.42
N GLY A 75 11.18 10.50 -0.29
CA GLY A 75 11.84 11.68 0.29
C GLY A 75 12.89 12.30 -0.65
N TYR A 76 13.61 11.48 -1.42
CA TYR A 76 14.48 11.99 -2.49
C TYR A 76 13.69 12.63 -3.62
N TYR A 77 12.64 11.97 -4.10
CA TYR A 77 11.76 12.51 -5.13
C TYR A 77 11.17 13.88 -4.72
N GLU A 78 10.62 14.00 -3.50
CA GLU A 78 10.06 15.24 -2.96
C GLU A 78 11.13 16.35 -2.84
N HIS A 79 12.37 15.99 -2.51
CA HIS A 79 13.49 16.94 -2.47
C HIS A 79 13.88 17.46 -3.86
N PHE A 80 13.72 16.65 -4.91
CA PHE A 80 14.01 17.04 -6.29
C PHE A 80 12.84 17.73 -7.01
N LEU A 81 11.60 17.51 -6.57
CA LEU A 81 10.40 18.10 -7.18
C LEU A 81 10.51 19.63 -7.40
N PRO A 82 10.90 20.46 -6.41
CA PRO A 82 11.03 21.90 -6.61
C PRO A 82 12.12 22.30 -7.59
N ARG A 83 13.13 21.45 -7.81
CA ARG A 83 14.19 21.70 -8.80
C ARG A 83 13.72 21.45 -10.23
N ILE A 84 12.78 20.52 -10.40
CA ILE A 84 12.23 20.15 -11.71
C ILE A 84 11.11 21.12 -12.11
N PHE A 85 10.18 21.40 -11.20
CA PHE A 85 8.94 22.13 -11.51
C PHE A 85 8.87 23.54 -10.90
N GLY A 86 9.84 23.92 -10.06
CA GLY A 86 9.80 25.19 -9.33
C GLY A 86 8.86 25.15 -8.11
N THR A 87 8.41 26.32 -7.67
CA THR A 87 7.51 26.42 -6.49
C THR A 87 6.13 25.86 -6.79
N LEU A 88 5.67 24.93 -5.95
CA LEU A 88 4.33 24.35 -6.03
C LEU A 88 3.27 25.25 -5.38
N ARG A 89 3.67 26.08 -4.40
CA ARG A 89 2.74 26.90 -3.64
C ARG A 89 2.13 27.98 -4.52
N ARG A 90 0.79 28.05 -4.58
CA ARG A 90 0.01 29.00 -5.38
C ARG A 90 0.25 28.92 -6.89
N HIS A 91 0.92 27.88 -7.39
CA HIS A 91 1.11 27.66 -8.82
C HIS A 91 0.47 26.35 -9.25
N ALA A 92 -0.63 26.43 -10.02
CA ALA A 92 -1.40 25.26 -10.43
C ALA A 92 -0.62 24.37 -11.41
N THR A 93 0.05 24.95 -12.41
CA THR A 93 0.75 24.19 -13.44
C THR A 93 1.86 23.30 -12.87
N PRO A 94 2.79 23.79 -12.02
CA PRO A 94 3.77 22.94 -11.35
C PRO A 94 3.14 21.81 -10.52
N CYS A 95 2.06 22.09 -9.80
CA CYS A 95 1.34 21.06 -9.02
C CYS A 95 0.74 19.98 -9.91
N LEU A 96 0.11 20.35 -11.03
CA LEU A 96 -0.47 19.40 -11.97
C LEU A 96 0.60 18.57 -12.67
N CYS A 97 1.71 19.18 -13.09
CA CYS A 97 2.84 18.45 -13.67
C CYS A 97 3.47 17.48 -12.67
N ALA A 98 3.67 17.91 -11.42
CA ALA A 98 4.22 17.07 -10.37
C ALA A 98 3.26 15.92 -9.98
N LEU A 99 1.96 16.19 -9.88
CA LEU A 99 0.94 15.16 -9.70
C LEU A 99 0.90 14.18 -10.89
N GLY A 100 1.02 14.68 -12.11
CA GLY A 100 1.14 13.85 -13.31
C GLY A 100 2.35 12.92 -13.24
N LEU A 101 3.53 13.44 -12.89
CA LEU A 101 4.73 12.63 -12.70
C LEU A 101 4.57 11.60 -11.56
N GLN A 102 3.92 12.00 -10.46
CA GLN A 102 3.60 11.11 -9.35
C GLN A 102 2.72 9.94 -9.82
N GLN A 103 1.68 10.22 -10.61
CA GLN A 103 0.68 9.23 -11.03
C GLN A 103 1.13 8.35 -12.20
N LEU A 104 1.93 8.89 -13.11
CA LEU A 104 2.35 8.18 -14.33
C LEU A 104 3.67 7.44 -14.17
N ALA A 105 4.53 7.86 -13.24
CA ALA A 105 5.83 7.23 -13.04
C ALA A 105 6.01 6.70 -11.62
N LEU A 106 5.96 7.57 -10.60
CA LEU A 106 6.38 7.15 -9.26
C LEU A 106 5.44 6.13 -8.63
N THR A 107 4.13 6.35 -8.72
CA THR A 107 3.13 5.47 -8.09
C THR A 107 3.06 4.11 -8.77
N PRO A 108 3.03 3.99 -10.11
CA PRO A 108 3.13 2.70 -10.79
C PRO A 108 4.41 1.93 -10.40
N LEU A 109 5.56 2.61 -10.37
CA LEU A 109 6.83 2.00 -9.95
C LEU A 109 6.79 1.52 -8.50
N LEU A 110 6.21 2.31 -7.60
CA LEU A 110 6.04 1.95 -6.19
C LEU A 110 5.14 0.72 -6.03
N LEU A 111 4.00 0.69 -6.72
CA LEU A 111 3.04 -0.42 -6.68
C LEU A 111 3.66 -1.70 -7.24
N TRP A 112 4.29 -1.60 -8.42
CA TRP A 112 4.97 -2.72 -9.05
C TRP A 112 6.10 -3.26 -8.17
N SER A 113 6.90 -2.40 -7.57
CA SER A 113 7.95 -2.80 -6.62
C SER A 113 7.37 -3.47 -5.38
N TYR A 114 6.27 -2.92 -4.83
CA TYR A 114 5.61 -3.46 -3.63
C TYR A 114 5.09 -4.88 -3.88
N PHE A 115 4.26 -5.05 -4.91
CA PHE A 115 3.62 -6.33 -5.17
C PHE A 115 4.66 -7.41 -5.51
N ASN A 116 5.70 -7.08 -6.28
CA ASN A 116 6.78 -8.03 -6.54
C ASN A 116 7.59 -8.36 -5.29
N ALA A 117 8.00 -7.36 -4.51
CA ALA A 117 8.78 -7.58 -3.30
C ALA A 117 8.02 -8.41 -2.27
N MET A 118 6.74 -8.12 -2.05
CA MET A 118 5.91 -8.88 -1.11
C MET A 118 5.60 -10.29 -1.60
N THR A 119 5.38 -10.47 -2.91
CA THR A 119 5.17 -11.80 -3.49
C THR A 119 6.43 -12.67 -3.35
N ALA A 120 7.61 -12.09 -3.58
CA ALA A 120 8.88 -12.78 -3.36
C ALA A 120 9.14 -13.06 -1.87
N ALA A 121 8.95 -12.07 -0.99
CA ALA A 121 9.23 -12.21 0.44
C ALA A 121 8.30 -13.19 1.16
N ARG A 122 7.08 -13.39 0.64
CA ARG A 122 6.06 -14.28 1.23
C ARG A 122 5.97 -15.64 0.54
N GLY A 123 6.96 -15.97 -0.30
CA GLY A 123 7.05 -17.30 -0.92
C GLY A 123 6.04 -17.58 -2.04
N GLY A 124 5.33 -16.56 -2.56
CA GLY A 124 4.37 -16.74 -3.65
C GLY A 124 5.00 -17.28 -4.94
N LEU A 125 6.30 -17.02 -5.16
CA LEU A 125 7.05 -17.57 -6.30
C LEU A 125 7.49 -19.03 -6.10
N SER A 126 7.43 -19.55 -4.88
CA SER A 126 7.85 -20.91 -4.52
C SER A 126 6.67 -21.85 -4.21
N ASP A 127 5.44 -21.35 -4.15
CA ASP A 127 4.25 -22.15 -3.85
C ASP A 127 3.55 -22.63 -5.15
N PRO A 128 3.51 -23.95 -5.43
CA PRO A 128 2.83 -24.50 -6.60
C PRO A 128 1.33 -24.22 -6.63
N SER A 129 0.69 -24.04 -5.47
CA SER A 129 -0.76 -23.82 -5.35
C SER A 129 -1.17 -22.41 -5.77
N PHE A 130 -0.37 -21.41 -5.41
CA PHE A 130 -0.46 -20.01 -5.86
C PHE A 130 -0.40 -19.91 -7.39
N MET A 131 0.48 -20.70 -8.01
CA MET A 131 0.61 -20.77 -9.47
C MET A 131 -0.52 -21.52 -10.16
N SER A 132 -1.39 -22.24 -9.43
CA SER A 132 -2.52 -22.98 -10.01
C SER A 132 -3.85 -22.23 -9.92
N ALA A 133 -4.03 -21.38 -8.89
CA ALA A 133 -5.30 -20.70 -8.59
C ALA A 133 -5.64 -19.57 -9.57
N HIS A 134 -4.64 -18.90 -10.14
CA HIS A 134 -4.82 -17.70 -10.99
C HIS A 134 -4.97 -17.99 -12.48
N SER A 135 -5.61 -19.12 -12.83
CA SER A 135 -5.89 -19.51 -14.23
C SER A 135 -4.66 -19.73 -15.13
N PHE A 136 -3.64 -20.41 -14.60
CA PHE A 136 -2.50 -20.90 -15.40
C PHE A 136 -2.72 -22.30 -16.00
N GLY A 137 -3.98 -22.76 -16.03
CA GLY A 137 -4.36 -24.13 -16.43
C GLY A 137 -4.23 -24.46 -17.92
N ALA A 138 -3.83 -23.53 -18.79
CA ALA A 138 -3.73 -23.80 -20.23
C ALA A 138 -2.30 -23.79 -20.80
N HIS A 139 -1.30 -23.20 -20.13
CA HIS A 139 0.05 -23.02 -20.70
C HIS A 139 1.12 -23.34 -19.66
N GLN A 140 1.77 -24.49 -19.81
CA GLN A 140 2.75 -25.10 -18.92
C GLN A 140 4.12 -24.36 -18.83
N ARG A 141 4.15 -23.07 -18.47
CA ARG A 141 5.39 -22.43 -17.98
C ARG A 141 5.13 -21.53 -16.78
N HIS A 142 5.47 -22.10 -15.62
CA HIS A 142 5.54 -21.50 -14.30
C HIS A 142 6.69 -20.48 -14.22
N ASP A 143 6.51 -19.29 -14.77
CA ASP A 143 7.57 -18.29 -14.90
C ASP A 143 7.23 -16.96 -14.19
N VAL A 144 8.24 -16.29 -13.65
CA VAL A 144 8.13 -15.01 -12.91
C VAL A 144 7.43 -13.96 -13.78
N ALA A 145 7.67 -13.99 -15.09
CA ALA A 145 7.03 -13.09 -16.06
C ALA A 145 5.49 -13.20 -16.09
N SER A 146 4.95 -14.38 -15.78
CA SER A 146 3.50 -14.62 -15.74
C SER A 146 2.86 -13.97 -14.52
N VAL A 147 3.51 -14.08 -13.36
CA VAL A 147 3.10 -13.41 -12.11
C VAL A 147 3.18 -11.90 -12.28
N GLU A 148 4.26 -11.40 -12.87
CA GLU A 148 4.44 -9.98 -13.14
C GLU A 148 3.36 -9.45 -14.09
N LYS A 149 3.04 -10.19 -15.16
CA LYS A 149 1.98 -9.83 -16.10
C LYS A 149 0.61 -9.74 -15.41
N HIS A 150 0.30 -10.68 -14.51
CA HIS A 150 -0.93 -10.64 -13.72
C HIS A 150 -0.96 -9.42 -12.78
N ILE A 151 0.14 -9.14 -12.06
CA ILE A 151 0.27 -7.95 -11.21
C ILE A 151 0.00 -6.68 -12.03
N LEU A 152 0.62 -6.54 -13.21
CA LEU A 152 0.48 -5.34 -14.03
C LEU A 152 -0.91 -5.17 -14.64
N ARG A 153 -1.55 -6.27 -15.08
CA ARG A 153 -2.81 -6.21 -15.83
C ARG A 153 -4.05 -6.27 -14.96
N ASP A 154 -4.03 -7.10 -13.92
CA ASP A 154 -5.24 -7.46 -13.19
C ASP A 154 -5.24 -6.85 -11.78
N VAL A 155 -4.07 -6.72 -11.15
CA VAL A 155 -3.98 -6.24 -9.75
C VAL A 155 -3.75 -4.73 -9.67
N MET A 156 -2.72 -4.22 -10.36
CA MET A 156 -2.25 -2.84 -10.23
C MET A 156 -3.26 -1.75 -10.66
N PRO A 157 -4.15 -1.93 -11.66
CA PRO A 157 -5.04 -0.85 -12.11
C PRO A 157 -5.92 -0.27 -11.01
N TYR A 158 -6.48 -1.11 -10.13
CA TYR A 158 -7.41 -0.65 -9.09
C TYR A 158 -6.71 0.16 -7.99
N PRO A 159 -5.61 -0.31 -7.37
CA PRO A 159 -4.85 0.50 -6.42
C PRO A 159 -4.23 1.76 -7.03
N LEU A 160 -3.84 1.72 -8.30
CA LEU A 160 -3.35 2.89 -9.02
C LEU A 160 -4.46 3.94 -9.17
N LEU A 161 -5.67 3.53 -9.56
CA LEU A 161 -6.83 4.43 -9.63
C LEU A 161 -7.14 5.04 -8.25
N LEU A 162 -7.13 4.24 -7.18
CA LEU A 162 -7.41 4.73 -5.83
C LEU A 162 -6.30 5.64 -5.28
N SER A 163 -5.07 5.53 -5.79
CA SER A 163 -3.99 6.42 -5.38
C SER A 163 -4.27 7.89 -5.73
N TRP A 164 -5.14 8.19 -6.71
CA TRP A 164 -5.59 9.55 -6.98
C TRP A 164 -6.30 10.17 -5.76
N GLY A 165 -7.08 9.37 -5.03
CA GLY A 165 -7.72 9.77 -3.78
C GLY A 165 -6.74 10.08 -2.65
N VAL A 166 -5.47 9.68 -2.78
CA VAL A 166 -4.38 9.99 -1.85
C VAL A 166 -3.59 11.21 -2.34
N TYR A 167 -3.07 11.15 -3.55
CA TYR A 167 -2.12 12.15 -4.02
C TYR A 167 -2.78 13.46 -4.44
N THR A 168 -3.97 13.44 -5.06
CA THR A 168 -4.67 14.69 -5.42
C THR A 168 -4.89 15.62 -4.22
N PRO A 169 -5.46 15.17 -3.09
CA PRO A 169 -5.60 16.02 -1.91
C PRO A 169 -4.26 16.51 -1.35
N LEU A 170 -3.20 15.69 -1.40
CA LEU A 170 -1.86 16.12 -0.96
C LEU A 170 -1.28 17.23 -1.84
N PHE A 171 -1.46 17.15 -3.16
CA PHE A 171 -1.01 18.20 -4.09
C PHE A 171 -1.88 19.47 -4.00
N ILE A 172 -3.18 19.35 -3.71
CA ILE A 172 -4.01 20.51 -3.34
C ILE A 172 -3.46 21.16 -2.07
N ALA A 173 -3.09 20.38 -1.08
CA ALA A 173 -2.54 20.91 0.16
C ALA A 173 -1.15 21.57 -0.06
N ALA A 174 -0.31 20.99 -0.92
CA ALA A 174 0.96 21.59 -1.34
C ALA A 174 0.76 22.92 -2.09
N TYR A 175 -0.30 23.03 -2.90
CA TYR A 175 -0.68 24.28 -3.56
C TYR A 175 -1.08 25.36 -2.55
N ILE A 176 -1.90 25.03 -1.56
CA ILE A 176 -2.34 25.96 -0.51
C ILE A 176 -1.14 26.42 0.33
N GLY A 177 -0.23 25.50 0.66
CA GLY A 177 1.00 25.74 1.39
C GLY A 177 1.01 25.09 2.78
N PRO A 178 1.93 25.51 3.67
CA PRO A 178 2.16 24.82 4.94
C PRO A 178 0.93 24.88 5.85
N PHE A 179 0.52 23.72 6.37
CA PHE A 179 -0.53 23.60 7.38
C PHE A 179 -0.10 22.68 8.51
N ARG A 180 -0.49 23.00 9.75
CA ARG A 180 0.01 22.35 10.98
C ARG A 180 -0.32 20.86 11.06
N ALA A 181 -1.38 20.42 10.41
CA ALA A 181 -1.87 19.05 10.44
C ALA A 181 -1.40 18.19 9.24
N TYR A 182 -0.37 18.61 8.48
CA TYR A 182 0.07 17.91 7.26
C TYR A 182 0.33 16.43 7.48
N THR A 183 1.14 16.09 8.48
CA THR A 183 1.48 14.69 8.77
C THR A 183 0.26 13.86 9.13
N PHE A 184 -0.66 14.41 9.91
CA PHE A 184 -1.89 13.72 10.30
C PHE A 184 -2.79 13.47 9.08
N PHE A 185 -3.02 14.52 8.27
CA PHE A 185 -3.80 14.44 7.04
C PHE A 185 -3.21 13.40 6.07
N SER A 186 -1.89 13.44 5.84
CA SER A 186 -1.20 12.43 5.03
C SER A 186 -1.38 11.03 5.60
N GLY A 187 -1.30 10.87 6.92
CA GLY A 187 -1.57 9.59 7.58
C GLY A 187 -2.98 9.07 7.32
N CYS A 188 -4.00 9.92 7.41
CA CYS A 188 -5.39 9.56 7.11
C CYS A 188 -5.63 9.10 5.67
N LEU A 189 -4.80 9.55 4.72
CA LEU A 189 -4.89 9.15 3.31
C LEU A 189 -4.05 7.90 3.03
N PHE A 190 -2.80 7.86 3.51
CA PHE A 190 -1.88 6.76 3.23
C PHE A 190 -2.24 5.48 3.98
N VAL A 191 -2.66 5.55 5.25
CA VAL A 191 -2.94 4.33 6.04
C VAL A 191 -4.02 3.47 5.38
N PRO A 192 -5.20 4.00 4.98
CA PRO A 192 -6.20 3.20 4.26
C PRO A 192 -5.70 2.67 2.93
N TRP A 193 -4.95 3.46 2.17
CA TRP A 193 -4.41 3.02 0.87
C TRP A 193 -3.37 1.90 1.04
N CYS A 194 -2.42 2.02 1.97
CA CYS A 194 -1.49 0.95 2.31
C CYS A 194 -2.22 -0.30 2.83
N GLY A 195 -3.29 -0.14 3.61
CA GLY A 195 -4.14 -1.24 4.05
C GLY A 195 -4.84 -1.94 2.89
N LEU A 196 -5.31 -1.18 1.89
CA LEU A 196 -5.81 -1.76 0.66
C LEU A 196 -4.73 -2.54 -0.09
N LEU A 197 -3.53 -1.99 -0.27
CA LEU A 197 -2.43 -2.69 -0.96
C LEU A 197 -2.10 -4.02 -0.29
N SER A 198 -2.02 -4.00 1.04
CA SER A 198 -1.82 -5.19 1.84
C SER A 198 -2.97 -6.19 1.68
N TYR A 199 -4.22 -5.73 1.70
CA TYR A 199 -5.40 -6.57 1.48
C TYR A 199 -5.37 -7.21 0.09
N THR A 200 -5.14 -6.41 -0.96
CA THR A 200 -5.04 -6.86 -2.36
C THR A 200 -3.91 -7.88 -2.54
N GLN A 201 -2.74 -7.66 -1.94
CA GLN A 201 -1.64 -8.63 -1.94
C GLN A 201 -2.03 -9.99 -1.35
N THR A 202 -3.05 -10.07 -0.49
CA THR A 202 -3.46 -11.28 0.24
C THR A 202 -4.72 -11.95 -0.26
N ASN A 203 -5.52 -11.25 -1.06
CA ASN A 203 -6.78 -11.82 -1.56
C ASN A 203 -6.76 -11.96 -3.08
N ASP A 204 -6.00 -11.11 -3.76
CA ASP A 204 -5.97 -11.07 -5.23
C ASP A 204 -4.64 -11.62 -5.77
N ILE A 205 -3.58 -11.66 -4.95
CA ILE A 205 -2.28 -12.23 -5.31
C ILE A 205 -2.03 -13.53 -4.54
N LEU A 206 -1.82 -13.49 -3.23
CA LEU A 206 -1.60 -14.69 -2.38
C LEU A 206 -2.90 -15.41 -2.06
#